data_AF-A0A2E5DFM5-F1
#
_entry.id   AF-A0A2E5DFM5-F1
#
_cell.length_a   1.000
_cell.length_b   1.000
_cell.length_c   1.000
_cell.angle_alpha   90.00
_cell.angle_beta   90.00
_cell.angle_gamma   90.00
#
_symmetry.space_group_name_H-M   'P 1'
#
loop_
_entity.id
_entity.type
_entity.pdbx_description
1 polymer ?
#
loop_
_entity_poly.entity_id
_entity_poly.type
_entity_poly.pdbx_seq_one_letter_code
_entity_poly.pdbx_strand_id
1 'polypeptide(L)' 'MKAASWCIAIVMVFFGAYLLVFGNAWAPLVFQQLSGSTIGAWVELVVPLLPMVFIGGGAVLISSRRRRSFQRQRI' A
#
# COMPACT_ATOMS: atom_id res chain seq x y z
N MET A 1 -3.10 15.57 17.07
CA MET A 1 -2.23 14.86 16.10
C MET A 1 -2.29 13.33 16.16
N LYS A 2 -2.69 12.67 17.27
CA LYS A 2 -2.77 11.19 17.35
C LYS A 2 -3.83 10.59 16.43
N ALA A 3 -5.02 11.18 16.35
CA ALA A 3 -6.11 10.71 15.48
C ALA A 3 -5.75 10.79 13.99
N ALA A 4 -5.15 11.91 13.55
CA ALA A 4 -4.79 12.14 12.15
C ALA A 4 -3.91 11.03 11.55
N SER A 5 -2.83 10.60 12.25
CA SER A 5 -1.98 9.54 11.71
C SER A 5 -2.53 8.11 11.86
N TRP A 6 -3.56 7.90 12.68
CA TRP A 6 -4.33 6.65 12.66
C TRP A 6 -5.23 6.60 11.42
N CYS A 7 -5.91 7.69 11.09
CA CYS A 7 -6.66 7.80 9.83
C CYS A 7 -5.75 7.59 8.62
N ILE A 8 -4.56 8.22 8.59
CA ILE A 8 -3.61 8.05 7.47
C ILE A 8 -3.21 6.59 7.31
N ALA A 9 -2.85 5.90 8.40
CA ALA A 9 -2.43 4.50 8.31
C ALA A 9 -3.57 3.57 7.85
N ILE A 10 -4.79 3.80 8.34
CA ILE A 10 -5.98 3.06 7.90
C ILE A 10 -6.25 3.31 6.42
N VAL A 11 -6.26 4.57 5.99
CA VAL A 11 -6.45 4.95 4.58
C VAL A 11 -5.40 4.30 3.70
N MET A 12 -4.12 4.28 4.10
CA MET A 12 -3.06 3.61 3.34
C MET A 12 -3.31 2.11 3.18
N VAL A 13 -3.75 1.41 4.23
CA VAL A 13 -4.05 -0.03 4.14
C VAL A 13 -5.27 -0.28 3.25
N PHE A 14 -6.35 0.48 3.42
CA PHE A 14 -7.54 0.36 2.58
C PHE A 14 -7.26 0.69 1.12
N PHE A 15 -6.47 1.73 0.87
CA PHE A 15 -6.08 2.12 -0.48
C PHE A 15 -5.17 1.07 -1.12
N GLY A 16 -4.22 0.50 -0.37
CA GLY A 16 -3.40 -0.62 -0.84
C GLY A 16 -4.23 -1.86 -1.17
N ALA A 17 -5.20 -2.21 -0.32
CA ALA A 17 -6.11 -3.33 -0.58
C ALA A 17 -7.02 -3.07 -1.80
N TYR A 18 -7.52 -1.84 -1.96
CA TYR A 18 -8.28 -1.43 -3.14
C TYR A 18 -7.44 -1.55 -4.42
N LEU A 19 -6.20 -1.03 -4.40
CA LEU A 19 -5.27 -1.16 -5.52
C LEU A 19 -4.94 -2.62 -5.85
N LEU A 20 -4.89 -3.50 -4.85
CA LEU A 20 -4.64 -4.92 -5.07
C LEU A 20 -5.80 -5.58 -5.83
N VAL A 21 -7.04 -5.35 -5.39
CA VAL A 21 -8.24 -5.95 -6.00
C VAL A 21 -8.53 -5.32 -7.36
N PHE A 22 -8.58 -3.99 -7.42
CA PHE A 22 -8.88 -3.24 -8.63
C PHE A 22 -7.73 -3.35 -9.64
N GLY A 23 -6.48 -3.23 -9.19
CA GLY A 23 -5.31 -3.41 -10.03
C GLY A 23 -5.26 -4.80 -10.64
N ASN A 24 -5.54 -5.87 -9.87
CA ASN A 24 -5.55 -7.22 -10.41
C ASN A 24 -6.65 -7.45 -11.47
N ALA A 25 -7.80 -6.77 -11.35
CA ALA A 25 -8.89 -6.89 -12.32
C ALA A 25 -8.59 -6.18 -13.66
N TRP A 26 -7.89 -5.05 -13.63
CA TRP A 26 -7.62 -4.23 -14.83
C TRP A 26 -6.20 -4.41 -15.40
N ALA A 27 -5.26 -4.95 -14.62
CA ALA A 27 -3.88 -5.19 -15.04
C ALA A 27 -3.77 -5.97 -16.36
N PRO A 28 -4.52 -7.06 -16.60
CA PRO A 28 -4.45 -7.78 -17.88
C PRO A 28 -4.81 -6.90 -19.09
N LEU A 29 -5.81 -6.03 -18.94
CA LEU A 29 -6.24 -5.12 -20.00
C LEU A 29 -5.19 -4.05 -20.28
N VAL A 30 -4.58 -3.49 -19.23
CA VAL A 30 -3.53 -2.47 -19.34
C VAL A 30 -2.25 -3.07 -19.94
N PHE A 31 -1.86 -4.28 -19.54
CA PHE A 31 -0.69 -4.96 -20.09
C PHE A 31 -0.88 -5.35 -21.55
N GLN A 32 -2.09 -5.74 -21.97
CA GLN A 32 -2.39 -5.95 -23.38
C GLN A 32 -2.25 -4.67 -24.21
N GLN A 33 -2.75 -3.54 -23.71
CA GLN A 33 -2.64 -2.25 -24.40
C GLN A 33 -1.20 -1.73 -24.49
N LEU A 34 -0.36 -2.05 -23.51
CA LEU A 34 1.04 -1.64 -23.45
C LEU A 34 2.01 -2.70 -23.97
N SER A 35 1.50 -3.80 -24.53
CA SER A 35 2.31 -4.92 -25.00
C SER A 35 3.33 -4.49 -26.06
N GLY A 36 4.58 -4.92 -25.91
CA GLY A 36 5.68 -4.55 -26.79
C GLY A 36 6.28 -3.16 -26.54
N SER A 37 5.77 -2.39 -25.57
CA SER A 37 6.36 -1.12 -25.16
C SER A 37 7.26 -1.28 -23.93
N THR A 38 8.37 -0.53 -23.87
CA THR A 38 9.23 -0.47 -22.68
C THR A 38 8.46 -0.02 -21.44
N ILE A 39 7.43 0.83 -21.63
CA ILE A 39 6.55 1.31 -20.56
C ILE A 39 5.75 0.14 -19.97
N GLY A 40 5.24 -0.77 -20.79
CA GLY A 40 4.52 -1.96 -20.33
C GLY A 40 5.34 -2.81 -19.36
N ALA A 41 6.61 -3.06 -19.67
CA ALA A 41 7.53 -3.82 -18.81
C ALA A 41 7.77 -3.15 -17.44
N TRP A 42 7.88 -1.82 -17.41
CA TRP A 42 7.96 -1.07 -16.15
C TRP A 42 6.67 -1.14 -15.34
N VAL A 43 5.52 -1.04 -16.01
CA VAL A 43 4.20 -1.10 -15.36
C VAL A 43 3.95 -2.51 -14.79
N GLU A 44 4.36 -3.57 -15.48
CA GLU A 44 4.30 -4.96 -14.98
C GLU A 44 5.07 -5.16 -13.67
N LEU A 45 6.21 -4.48 -13.50
CA LEU A 45 6.98 -4.51 -12.26
C LEU A 45 6.36 -3.65 -11.16
N VAL A 46 5.90 -2.45 -11.50
CA VAL A 46 5.48 -1.44 -10.51
C VAL A 46 4.07 -1.70 -9.96
N VAL A 47 3.14 -2.17 -10.79
CA VAL A 47 1.74 -2.43 -10.41
C VAL A 47 1.61 -3.40 -9.21
N PRO A 48 2.28 -4.56 -9.18
CA PRO A 48 2.21 -5.46 -8.02
C PRO A 48 2.95 -4.92 -6.77
N LEU A 49 3.93 -4.05 -6.96
CA LEU A 49 4.73 -3.46 -5.87
C LEU A 49 3.98 -2.37 -5.10
N LEU A 50 3.16 -1.58 -5.80
CA LEU A 50 2.35 -0.49 -5.22
C LEU A 50 1.47 -0.95 -4.03
N PRO A 51 0.61 -1.98 -4.16
CA PRO A 51 -0.19 -2.48 -3.05
C PRO A 51 0.65 -2.90 -1.84
N MET A 52 1.78 -3.58 -2.05
CA MET A 52 2.67 -4.02 -0.98
C MET A 52 3.25 -2.85 -0.21
N VAL A 53 3.68 -1.78 -0.89
CA VAL A 53 4.22 -0.57 -0.24
C VAL A 53 3.15 0.12 0.61
N PHE A 54 1.92 0.23 0.10
CA PHE A 54 0.82 0.86 0.83
C PHE A 54 0.38 0.05 2.06
N ILE A 55 0.21 -1.27 1.90
CA ILE A 55 -0.17 -2.17 3.00
C ILE A 55 0.96 -2.25 4.04
N GLY A 56 2.20 -2.45 3.59
CA GLY A 56 3.37 -2.54 4.45
C GLY A 56 3.66 -1.24 5.19
N GLY A 57 3.61 -0.10 4.50
CA GLY A 57 3.79 1.22 5.09
C GLY A 57 2.72 1.52 6.15
N GLY A 58 1.46 1.24 5.85
CA GLY A 58 0.36 1.35 6.80
C GLY A 58 0.55 0.45 8.04
N ALA A 59 0.96 -0.81 7.85
CA ALA A 59 1.22 -1.75 8.94
C ALA A 59 2.40 -1.34 9.83
N VAL A 60 3.48 -0.81 9.25
CA VAL A 60 4.64 -0.27 9.99
C VAL A 60 4.25 0.96 10.81
N LEU A 61 3.42 1.85 10.26
CA LEU A 61 2.89 3.00 11.00
C LEU A 61 2.02 2.59 12.19
N ILE A 62 1.20 1.55 12.03
CA ILE A 62 0.36 1.00 13.12
C ILE A 62 1.22 0.32 14.20
N SER A 63 2.17 -0.53 13.79
CA SER A 63 3.01 -1.31 14.71
C SER A 63 4.01 -0.46 15.51
N SER A 64 4.66 0.51 14.85
CA SER A 64 5.58 1.45 15.51
C SER A 64 4.89 2.29 16.59
N ARG A 65 3.59 2.57 16.42
CA ARG A 65 2.77 3.25 17.44
C ARG A 65 2.36 2.34 18.59
N ARG A 66 1.96 1.09 18.33
CA ARG A 66 1.71 0.10 19.39
C ARG A 66 2.92 -0.03 20.31
N ARG A 67 4.13 -0.05 19.75
CA ARG A 67 5.38 -0.09 20.55
C ARG A 67 5.54 1.16 21.42
N ARG A 68 5.30 2.36 20.88
CA ARG A 68 5.38 3.62 21.65
C ARG A 68 4.34 3.72 22.76
N SER A 69 3.11 3.24 22.55
CA SER A 69 2.09 3.26 23.61
C SER A 69 2.43 2.30 24.75
N PHE A 70 2.93 1.10 24.43
CA PHE A 70 3.38 0.13 25.43
C PHE A 70 4.56 0.65 26.24
N GLN A 71 5.54 1.31 25.61
CA GLN A 71 6.70 1.85 26.32
C GLN A 71 6.29 2.99 27.27
N ARG A 72 5.27 3.78 26.92
CA ARG A 72 4.75 4.87 27.76
C ARG A 72 3.95 4.41 28.98
N GLN A 73 3.51 3.15 29.02
CA GLN A 73 2.83 2.56 30.17
C GLN A 73 3.79 1.80 31.11
N ARG A 74 5.05 1.62 30.71
CA ARG A 74 6.10 0.99 31.51
C ARG A 74 6.94 1.99 32.33
N ILE A 75 6.68 3.28 32.18
CA ILE A 75 7.28 4.38 32.94
C ILE A 75 6.17 4.98 33.79
#